data_AF-A0A812MGL8-F1
#
_entry.id   AF-A0A812MGL8-F1
#
_cell.length_a   1.000
_cell.length_b   1.000
_cell.length_c   1.000
_cell.angle_alpha   90.00
_cell.angle_beta   90.00
_cell.angle_gamma   90.00
#
_symmetry.space_group_name_H-M   'P 1'
#
loop_
_entity.id
_entity.type
_entity.pdbx_description
1 polymer ?
#
loop_
_entity_poly.entity_id
_entity_poly.type
_entity_poly.pdbx_seq_one_letter_code
_entity_poly.pdbx_strand_id
1 'polypeptide(L)'
;MSRLPWLRKLSRAGSSTRQLRRPDSRCFSTTTELPVLEHGQLYGDLPGFARSLGTACRVGEGGAGCFLISQLPPHINMLHQELLQSARDFFALPLAKKERVDYHLSPEFRGFMRQGAENTAGHVDEREQIEFGREEARPTAGREDPSSLYNRLR
;
A
#
# COMPACT_ATOMS: atom_id res chain seq x y z
N MET A 1 56.33 -32.09 -5.78
CA MET A 1 56.16 -31.93 -7.24
C MET A 1 54.95 -32.72 -7.70
N SER A 2 53.86 -31.99 -7.94
CA SER A 2 52.77 -32.21 -8.91
C SER A 2 52.56 -33.61 -9.53
N ARG A 3 51.34 -34.17 -9.36
CA ARG A 3 50.30 -34.31 -10.41
C ARG A 3 48.99 -34.92 -9.83
N LEU A 4 47.87 -34.37 -10.27
CA LEU A 4 46.47 -34.57 -9.80
C LEU A 4 45.89 -35.94 -10.18
N PRO A 5 45.02 -36.57 -9.35
CA PRO A 5 44.38 -37.83 -9.74
C PRO A 5 42.86 -37.88 -9.50
N TRP A 6 42.00 -37.14 -10.22
CA TRP A 6 40.54 -37.38 -10.10
C TRP A 6 39.78 -37.19 -11.42
N LEU A 7 39.76 -38.27 -12.22
CA LEU A 7 38.68 -38.58 -13.15
C LEU A 7 38.12 -39.94 -12.76
N ARG A 8 37.03 -39.98 -12.00
CA ARG A 8 36.21 -41.18 -11.85
C ARG A 8 34.74 -40.80 -11.65
N LYS A 9 33.93 -41.21 -12.64
CA LYS A 9 32.47 -41.16 -12.70
C LYS A 9 31.83 -41.86 -11.51
N LEU A 10 30.81 -41.26 -10.91
CA LEU A 10 29.67 -41.92 -10.25
C LEU A 10 28.47 -40.96 -10.39
N SER A 11 27.49 -41.27 -11.25
CA SER A 11 26.33 -42.15 -11.01
C SER A 11 25.10 -41.33 -10.58
N ARG A 12 24.06 -41.39 -11.41
CA ARG A 12 22.71 -40.88 -11.13
C ARG A 12 22.17 -41.54 -9.86
N ALA A 13 21.59 -40.75 -8.96
CA ALA A 13 20.68 -41.25 -7.94
C ALA A 13 19.65 -40.18 -7.56
N GLY A 14 18.38 -40.53 -7.70
CA GLY A 14 17.30 -40.08 -6.82
C GLY A 14 16.81 -38.66 -6.97
N SER A 15 15.90 -38.44 -7.91
CA SER A 15 14.89 -37.38 -7.83
C SER A 15 13.99 -37.62 -6.60
N SER A 16 14.42 -37.16 -5.43
CA SER A 16 13.53 -36.94 -4.29
C SER A 16 13.07 -35.49 -4.35
N THR A 17 12.01 -35.23 -5.12
CA THR A 17 11.24 -34.01 -5.03
C THR A 17 10.65 -33.96 -3.62
N ARG A 18 11.39 -33.33 -2.69
CA ARG A 18 10.85 -32.93 -1.39
C ARG A 18 9.78 -31.91 -1.72
N GLN A 19 8.53 -32.35 -1.83
CA GLN A 19 7.39 -31.45 -1.84
C GLN A 19 7.47 -30.67 -0.53
N LEU A 20 8.05 -29.47 -0.63
CA LEU A 20 7.85 -28.42 0.36
C LEU A 20 6.36 -28.15 0.33
N ARG A 21 5.60 -28.85 1.19
CA ARG A 21 4.27 -28.40 1.58
C ARG A 21 4.49 -26.99 2.12
N ARG A 22 4.15 -25.98 1.31
CA ARG A 22 3.94 -24.64 1.83
C ARG A 22 2.86 -24.82 2.90
N PRO A 23 3.13 -24.54 4.19
CA PRO A 23 2.04 -24.46 5.12
C PRO A 23 1.05 -23.45 4.54
N ASP A 24 -0.25 -23.76 4.62
CA ASP A 24 -1.30 -22.76 4.44
C ASP A 24 -1.07 -21.68 5.51
N SER A 25 -0.15 -20.76 5.25
CA SER A 25 0.08 -19.55 6.03
C SER A 25 -1.05 -18.60 5.66
N ARG A 26 -2.28 -19.01 5.97
CA ARG A 26 -3.38 -18.09 6.17
C ARG A 26 -2.95 -17.21 7.33
N CYS A 27 -2.76 -15.91 7.06
CA CYS A 27 -2.51 -14.93 8.10
C CYS A 27 -3.77 -14.86 8.98
N PHE A 28 -3.83 -15.68 10.02
CA PHE A 28 -4.85 -15.57 11.05
C PHE A 28 -4.39 -14.52 12.05
N SER A 29 -5.12 -13.40 12.10
CA SER A 29 -4.98 -12.47 13.21
C SER A 29 -5.58 -13.09 14.47
N THR A 30 -4.87 -13.00 15.59
CA THR A 30 -5.41 -13.34 16.92
C THR A 30 -6.07 -12.14 17.59
N THR A 31 -6.01 -10.97 16.96
CA THR A 31 -6.53 -9.71 17.51
C THR A 31 -8.02 -9.58 17.17
N THR A 32 -8.85 -9.46 18.20
CA THR A 32 -10.31 -9.24 18.06
C THR A 32 -10.72 -7.77 18.18
N GLU A 33 -9.86 -6.92 18.74
CA GLU A 33 -10.10 -5.49 18.91
C GLU A 33 -8.89 -4.69 18.46
N LEU A 34 -9.11 -3.63 17.68
CA LEU A 34 -8.03 -2.74 17.25
C LEU A 34 -7.67 -1.78 18.39
N PRO A 35 -6.37 -1.57 18.68
CA PRO A 35 -5.94 -0.52 19.59
C PRO A 35 -6.51 0.83 19.15
N VAL A 36 -7.04 1.60 20.11
CA VAL A 36 -7.54 2.96 19.89
C VAL A 36 -6.59 3.93 20.61
N LEU A 37 -6.01 4.86 19.86
CA LEU A 37 -5.13 5.90 20.40
C LEU A 37 -5.86 7.24 20.35
N GLU A 38 -5.85 7.98 21.45
CA GLU A 38 -6.48 9.30 21.48
C GLU A 38 -5.56 10.36 20.89
N HIS A 39 -6.04 11.11 19.90
CA HIS A 39 -5.29 12.17 19.24
C HIS A 39 -4.71 13.20 20.24
N GLY A 40 -5.45 13.53 21.29
CA GLY A 40 -5.01 14.50 22.31
C GLY A 40 -3.72 14.10 23.03
N GLN A 41 -3.42 12.81 23.14
CA GLN A 41 -2.20 12.32 23.79
C GLN A 41 -0.93 12.68 23.01
N LEU A 42 -1.03 12.93 21.70
CA LEU A 42 0.11 13.42 20.90
C LEU A 42 0.72 14.70 21.50
N TYR A 43 -0.13 15.53 22.10
CA TYR A 43 0.27 16.81 22.69
C TYR A 43 0.29 16.79 24.23
N GLY A 44 -0.48 15.89 24.87
CA GLY A 44 -0.57 15.78 26.33
C GLY A 44 0.45 14.81 26.97
N ASP A 45 0.86 13.76 26.27
CA ASP A 45 1.86 12.76 26.71
C ASP A 45 2.50 12.10 25.49
N LEU A 46 3.36 12.85 24.79
CA LEU A 46 4.04 12.37 23.60
C LEU A 46 4.83 11.06 23.84
N PRO A 47 5.60 10.90 24.94
CA PRO A 47 6.29 9.63 25.21
C PRO A 47 5.32 8.45 25.41
N GLY A 48 4.20 8.65 26.11
CA GLY A 48 3.17 7.63 26.28
C GLY A 48 2.50 7.26 24.97
N PHE A 49 2.08 8.25 24.19
CA PHE A 49 1.50 8.05 22.87
C PHE A 49 2.45 7.28 21.96
N ALA A 50 3.75 7.64 21.92
CA ALA A 50 4.75 6.97 21.11
C ALA A 50 4.94 5.49 21.50
N ARG A 51 4.90 5.16 22.81
CA ARG A 51 4.95 3.76 23.27
C ARG A 51 3.72 2.98 22.81
N SER A 52 2.52 3.54 23.00
CA SER A 52 1.26 2.90 22.60
C SER A 52 1.18 2.71 21.09
N LEU A 53 1.57 3.71 20.31
CA LEU A 53 1.71 3.64 18.86
C LEU A 53 2.69 2.55 18.44
N GLY A 54 3.87 2.51 19.06
CA GLY A 54 4.87 1.49 18.78
C GLY A 54 4.35 0.06 19.03
N THR A 55 3.61 -0.15 20.12
CA THR A 55 2.95 -1.44 20.40
C THR A 55 1.90 -1.77 19.36
N ALA A 56 1.03 -0.83 19.00
CA ALA A 56 -0.02 -1.05 18.02
C ALA A 56 0.50 -1.40 16.62
N CYS A 57 1.62 -0.80 16.20
CA CYS A 57 2.26 -1.06 14.91
C CYS A 57 2.92 -2.44 14.80
N ARG A 58 3.20 -3.14 15.91
CA ARG A 58 3.78 -4.49 15.88
C ARG A 58 2.70 -5.52 15.59
N VAL A 59 3.07 -6.64 14.97
CA VAL A 59 2.21 -7.83 14.85
C VAL A 59 2.67 -8.84 15.90
N GLY A 60 1.75 -9.29 16.76
CA GLY A 60 2.10 -10.10 17.93
C GLY A 60 2.51 -9.24 19.13
N GLU A 61 2.69 -9.87 20.29
CA GLU A 61 3.02 -9.19 21.56
C GLU A 61 2.00 -8.08 21.95
N GLY A 62 0.72 -8.31 21.68
CA GLY A 62 -0.35 -7.34 21.94
C GLY A 62 -0.54 -6.27 20.86
N GLY A 63 0.28 -6.29 19.81
CA GLY A 63 0.11 -5.43 18.63
C GLY A 63 -0.71 -6.09 17.52
N ALA A 64 -1.49 -5.27 16.80
CA ALA A 64 -2.34 -5.69 15.69
C ALA A 64 -1.75 -5.42 14.30
N GLY A 65 -0.66 -4.64 14.22
CA GLY A 65 -0.13 -4.07 12.98
C GLY A 65 -0.92 -2.87 12.46
N CYS A 66 -2.05 -2.54 13.09
CA CYS A 66 -2.91 -1.41 12.78
C CYS A 66 -3.61 -0.90 14.05
N PHE A 67 -4.17 0.31 13.98
CA PHE A 67 -4.85 0.97 15.09
C PHE A 67 -5.86 2.00 14.56
N LEU A 68 -6.74 2.46 15.44
CA LEU A 68 -7.64 3.57 15.22
C LEU A 68 -7.13 4.80 15.98
N ILE A 69 -7.39 5.99 15.42
CA ILE A 69 -7.22 7.26 16.13
C ILE A 69 -8.59 7.80 16.51
N SER A 70 -8.79 8.12 17.79
CA SER A 70 -10.02 8.72 18.32
C SER A 70 -9.81 10.17 18.71
N GLN A 71 -10.91 10.88 19.01
CA GLN A 71 -10.90 12.25 19.51
C GLN A 71 -10.15 13.24 18.60
N LEU A 72 -10.27 13.04 17.28
CA LEU A 72 -9.74 13.98 16.29
C LEU A 72 -10.37 15.37 16.48
N PRO A 73 -9.66 16.45 16.13
CA PRO A 73 -10.21 17.80 16.22
C PRO A 73 -11.53 17.93 15.44
N PRO A 74 -12.53 18.68 15.96
CA PRO A 74 -13.86 18.78 15.33
C PRO A 74 -13.83 19.23 13.86
N HIS A 75 -12.88 20.08 13.47
CA HIS A 75 -12.74 20.55 12.09
C HIS A 75 -12.37 19.43 11.10
N ILE A 76 -11.69 18.37 11.55
CA ILE A 76 -11.36 17.21 10.72
C ILE A 76 -12.63 16.45 10.33
N ASN A 77 -13.63 16.37 11.21
CA ASN A 77 -14.90 15.74 10.88
C ASN A 77 -15.64 16.48 9.77
N MET A 78 -15.65 17.82 9.79
CA MET A 78 -16.27 18.62 8.73
C MET A 78 -15.57 18.40 7.39
N LEU A 79 -14.24 18.47 7.36
CA LEU A 79 -13.43 18.19 6.17
C LEU A 79 -13.66 16.78 5.62
N HIS A 80 -13.80 15.78 6.49
CA HIS A 80 -14.09 14.41 6.07
C HIS A 80 -15.46 14.31 5.39
N GLN A 81 -16.49 14.97 5.92
CA GLN A 81 -17.82 14.96 5.29
C GLN A 81 -17.80 15.66 3.93
N GLU A 82 -17.14 16.81 3.82
CA GLU A 82 -16.96 17.54 2.56
C GLU A 82 -16.21 16.70 1.51
N LEU A 83 -15.15 16.02 1.92
CA LEU A 83 -14.38 15.12 1.06
C LEU A 83 -15.24 13.95 0.58
N LEU A 84 -15.96 13.27 1.48
CA LEU A 84 -16.83 12.16 1.12
C LEU A 84 -17.97 12.60 0.20
N GLN A 85 -18.54 13.78 0.43
CA GLN A 85 -19.55 14.34 -0.46
C GLN A 85 -18.98 14.63 -1.84
N SER A 86 -17.82 15.28 -1.92
CA SER A 86 -17.13 15.56 -3.19
C SER A 86 -16.80 14.28 -3.95
N ALA A 87 -16.37 13.22 -3.26
CA ALA A 87 -16.12 11.92 -3.87
C ALA A 87 -17.41 11.30 -4.43
N ARG A 88 -18.52 11.33 -3.67
CA ARG A 88 -19.82 10.83 -4.14
C ARG A 88 -20.29 11.58 -5.38
N ASP A 89 -20.20 12.90 -5.36
CA ASP A 89 -20.60 13.76 -6.48
C ASP A 89 -19.76 13.46 -7.72
N PHE A 90 -18.44 13.27 -7.56
CA PHE A 90 -17.54 12.87 -8.64
C PHE A 90 -17.92 11.50 -9.24
N PHE A 91 -18.12 10.47 -8.42
CA PHE A 91 -18.41 9.13 -8.92
C PHE A 91 -19.81 9.00 -9.53
N ALA A 92 -20.75 9.86 -9.13
CA ALA A 92 -22.07 9.99 -9.74
C ALA A 92 -22.04 10.63 -11.14
N LEU A 93 -20.93 11.24 -11.57
CA LEU A 93 -20.81 11.81 -12.90
C LEU A 93 -20.90 10.72 -13.99
N PRO A 94 -21.43 11.05 -15.18
CA PRO A 94 -21.38 10.16 -16.34
C PRO A 94 -19.93 9.74 -16.65
N LEU A 95 -19.74 8.49 -17.09
CA LEU A 95 -18.41 7.94 -17.35
C LEU A 95 -17.54 8.84 -18.23
N ALA A 96 -18.08 9.34 -19.35
CA ALA A 96 -17.37 10.25 -20.27
C ALA A 96 -16.91 11.58 -19.64
N LYS A 97 -17.47 11.97 -18.47
CA LYS A 97 -16.97 13.10 -17.69
C LYS A 97 -15.80 12.68 -16.79
N LYS A 98 -15.90 11.53 -16.13
CA LYS A 98 -14.84 10.97 -15.28
C LYS A 98 -13.56 10.68 -16.09
N GLU A 99 -13.71 10.15 -17.30
CA GLU A 99 -12.58 9.85 -18.20
C GLU A 99 -11.82 11.06 -18.74
N ARG A 100 -12.31 12.29 -18.53
CA ARG A 100 -11.55 13.49 -18.88
C ARG A 100 -10.30 13.65 -18.03
N VAL A 101 -10.27 13.01 -16.87
CA VAL A 101 -9.12 12.95 -15.95
C VAL A 101 -8.62 11.52 -15.82
N ASP A 102 -8.70 10.71 -16.89
CA ASP A 102 -8.24 9.33 -16.89
C ASP A 102 -6.77 9.21 -16.45
N TYR A 103 -6.49 8.20 -15.63
CA TYR A 103 -5.18 7.94 -15.04
C TYR A 103 -4.05 7.85 -16.09
N HIS A 104 -4.33 7.35 -17.29
CA HIS A 104 -3.34 7.25 -18.37
C HIS A 104 -2.96 8.61 -18.98
N LEU A 105 -3.74 9.66 -18.73
CA LEU A 105 -3.47 11.02 -19.22
C LEU A 105 -2.45 11.77 -18.34
N SER A 106 -2.18 11.28 -17.12
CA SER A 106 -1.17 11.84 -16.23
C SER A 106 0.09 10.99 -16.26
N PRO A 107 1.25 11.57 -16.62
CA PRO A 107 2.51 10.86 -16.44
C PRO A 107 2.77 10.57 -14.96
N GLU A 108 2.21 11.36 -14.04
CA GLU A 108 2.40 11.24 -12.59
C GLU A 108 1.55 10.16 -11.92
N PHE A 109 0.88 9.30 -12.69
CA PHE A 109 0.02 8.25 -12.15
C PHE A 109 -1.13 8.82 -11.31
N ARG A 110 -1.79 9.87 -11.82
CA ARG A 110 -2.93 10.52 -11.16
C ARG A 110 -4.13 10.49 -12.09
N GLY A 111 -5.32 10.34 -11.53
CA GLY A 111 -6.56 10.38 -12.29
C GLY A 111 -7.49 9.22 -12.02
N PHE A 112 -8.56 9.21 -12.79
CA PHE A 112 -9.66 8.26 -12.68
C PHE A 112 -9.27 6.91 -13.29
N MET A 113 -9.63 5.85 -12.58
CA MET A 113 -9.56 4.48 -13.05
C MET A 113 -10.95 3.85 -13.06
N ARG A 114 -11.29 3.25 -14.20
CA ARG A 114 -12.56 2.55 -14.42
C ARG A 114 -12.69 1.34 -13.49
N GLN A 115 -13.94 0.90 -13.30
CA GLN A 115 -14.23 -0.30 -12.54
C GLN A 115 -13.47 -1.51 -13.10
N GLY A 116 -12.78 -2.22 -12.21
CA GLY A 116 -12.01 -3.42 -12.58
C GLY A 116 -10.68 -3.13 -13.29
N ALA A 117 -10.20 -1.89 -13.28
CA ALA A 117 -8.87 -1.55 -13.78
C ALA A 117 -7.74 -2.21 -12.97
N GLU A 118 -7.97 -2.48 -11.68
CA GLU A 118 -6.99 -3.10 -10.79
C GLU A 118 -7.29 -4.56 -10.49
N ASN A 119 -6.22 -5.33 -10.22
CA ASN A 119 -6.30 -6.73 -9.85
C ASN A 119 -5.51 -7.01 -8.56
N THR A 120 -6.18 -7.62 -7.57
CA THR A 120 -5.56 -8.09 -6.33
C THR A 120 -5.54 -9.62 -6.30
N ALA A 121 -4.35 -10.20 -6.13
CA ALA A 121 -4.15 -11.66 -6.09
C ALA A 121 -4.71 -12.42 -7.32
N GLY A 122 -4.71 -11.78 -8.49
CA GLY A 122 -5.24 -12.35 -9.74
C GLY A 122 -6.76 -12.23 -9.91
N HIS A 123 -7.44 -11.53 -8.99
CA HIS A 123 -8.85 -11.22 -9.08
C HIS A 123 -9.07 -9.74 -9.35
N VAL A 124 -10.05 -9.43 -10.19
CA VAL A 124 -10.43 -8.05 -10.52
C VAL A 124 -11.05 -7.39 -9.28
N ASP A 125 -10.60 -6.19 -8.97
CA ASP A 125 -11.17 -5.40 -7.89
C ASP A 125 -12.42 -4.66 -8.37
N GLU A 126 -13.57 -4.94 -7.75
CA GLU A 126 -14.86 -4.33 -8.10
C GLU A 126 -14.99 -2.90 -7.54
N ARG A 127 -14.11 -2.00 -7.99
CA ARG A 127 -14.12 -0.59 -7.60
C ARG A 127 -13.74 0.34 -8.74
N GLU A 128 -14.37 1.51 -8.76
CA GLU A 128 -13.81 2.69 -9.43
C GLU A 128 -12.84 3.40 -8.49
N GLN A 129 -11.87 4.13 -9.03
CA GLN A 129 -10.85 4.83 -8.22
C GLN A 129 -10.50 6.19 -8.82
N ILE A 130 -10.08 7.12 -7.96
CA ILE A 130 -9.50 8.40 -8.35
C ILE A 130 -8.24 8.61 -7.53
N GLU A 131 -7.11 8.77 -8.20
CA GLU A 131 -5.82 9.04 -7.56
C GLU A 131 -5.44 10.50 -7.72
N PHE A 132 -5.02 11.11 -6.61
CA PHE A 132 -4.52 12.48 -6.58
C PHE A 132 -3.33 12.56 -5.63
N GLY A 133 -2.44 13.51 -5.90
CA GLY A 133 -1.20 13.71 -5.17
C GLY A 133 -0.98 15.18 -4.81
N ARG A 134 0.24 15.51 -4.41
CA ARG A 134 0.61 16.89 -4.11
C ARG A 134 0.64 17.74 -5.36
N GLU A 135 0.04 18.93 -5.31
CA GLU A 135 0.12 19.87 -6.42
C GLU A 135 1.52 20.51 -6.44
N GLU A 136 2.35 20.13 -7.41
CA GLU A 136 3.71 20.63 -7.58
C GLU A 136 3.93 21.07 -9.03
N ALA A 137 4.76 22.09 -9.23
CA ALA A 137 5.09 22.53 -10.58
C ALA A 137 5.82 21.39 -11.33
N ARG A 138 5.40 21.11 -12.57
CA ARG A 138 6.10 20.14 -13.42
C ARG A 138 7.58 20.50 -13.46
N PRO A 139 8.50 19.53 -13.22
CA PRO A 139 9.93 19.80 -13.31
C PRO A 139 10.26 20.41 -14.68
N THR A 140 10.84 21.59 -14.70
CA THR A 140 11.46 22.14 -15.91
C THR A 140 12.60 21.22 -16.27
N ALA A 141 12.51 20.56 -17.43
CA ALA A 141 13.44 19.54 -17.88
C ALA A 141 14.90 19.99 -17.69
N GLY A 142 15.53 19.44 -16.65
CA GLY A 142 16.89 19.73 -16.23
C GLY A 142 17.63 18.42 -16.00
N ARG A 143 18.10 17.83 -17.11
CA ARG A 143 19.14 16.79 -17.19
C ARG A 143 18.82 15.36 -16.75
N GLU A 144 17.57 14.96 -16.56
CA GLU A 144 17.23 13.54 -16.33
C GLU A 144 16.01 13.10 -17.15
N ASP A 145 16.08 11.87 -17.65
CA ASP A 145 15.16 11.28 -18.61
C ASP A 145 13.68 11.32 -18.12
N PRO A 146 12.76 11.96 -18.86
CA PRO A 146 11.31 11.92 -18.57
C PRO A 146 10.72 10.49 -18.58
N SER A 147 11.45 9.50 -19.13
CA SER A 147 11.07 8.09 -19.12
C SER A 147 11.32 7.41 -17.76
N SER A 148 12.08 8.03 -16.86
CA SER A 148 12.31 7.52 -15.52
C SER A 148 11.00 7.50 -14.71
N LEU A 149 10.57 6.29 -14.30
CA LEU A 149 9.41 6.08 -13.42
C LEU A 149 9.48 6.92 -12.14
N TYR A 150 10.68 7.22 -11.64
CA TYR A 150 10.87 7.98 -10.41
C TYR A 150 10.47 9.46 -10.52
N ASN A 151 10.57 10.04 -11.73
CA ASN A 151 10.20 11.44 -11.95
C ASN A 151 8.68 11.64 -12.07
N ARG A 152 7.92 10.54 -12.09
CA ARG A 152 6.45 10.53 -12.12
C ARG A 152 5.82 10.53 -10.74
N LEU A 153 6.56 10.17 -9.69
CA LEU A 153 6.01 10.02 -8.34
C LEU A 153 6.11 11.29 -7.47
N ARG A 154 6.47 12.44 -8.07
CA ARG A 154 6.55 13.73 -7.35
C ARG A 154 5.19 14.41 -7.31
#